data_AF-A0A2X4UKQ1-F1
#
_entry.id   AF-A0A2X4UKQ1-F1
#
_cell.length_a   1.000
_cell.length_b   1.000
_cell.length_c   1.000
_cell.angle_alpha   90.00
_cell.angle_beta   90.00
_cell.angle_gamma   90.00
#
_symmetry.space_group_name_H-M   'P 1'
#
loop_
_entity.id
_entity.type
_entity.pdbx_description
1 polymer ?
#
loop_
_entity_poly.entity_id
_entity_poly.type
_entity_poly.pdbx_seq_one_letter_code
_entity_poly.pdbx_strand_id
1 'polypeptide(L)'
;MIFKGVRDGKPYPDHGLSLRDWARIPPRQVRLDEIVTTTKVLELDRLLSEDSTFYGDLFPHAVQWQGVLYLEDGLHRAVRSALRNRPVLHARVFDYDALALPPDAEAERPASGKLPPAGEPPASEPFPPPDASAGRHRSDEVDPG
;
A
#
# COMPACT_ATOMS: atom_id res chain seq x y z
N MET A 1 1.01 7.84 -8.05
CA MET A 1 1.85 7.10 -9.02
C MET A 1 1.23 5.71 -9.20
N ILE A 2 1.19 5.12 -10.40
CA ILE A 2 0.48 3.83 -10.64
C ILE A 2 1.22 2.66 -9.98
N PHE A 3 2.54 2.63 -10.11
CA PHE A 3 3.42 1.60 -9.53
C PHE A 3 4.32 2.22 -8.46
N LYS A 4 4.78 1.41 -7.51
CA LYS A 4 5.80 1.76 -6.50
C LYS A 4 7.13 2.12 -7.16
N GLY A 5 7.47 1.43 -8.25
CA GLY A 5 8.71 1.65 -8.99
C GLY A 5 8.77 0.85 -10.28
N VAL A 6 9.79 1.14 -11.09
CA VAL A 6 10.05 0.45 -12.36
C VAL A 6 11.51 -0.01 -12.35
N ARG A 7 11.76 -1.27 -12.69
CA ARG A 7 13.11 -1.83 -12.85
C ARG A 7 13.23 -2.58 -14.17
N ASP A 8 14.48 -2.79 -14.58
CA ASP A 8 14.87 -3.72 -15.62
C ASP A 8 15.43 -4.99 -15.01
N GLY A 9 14.78 -6.12 -15.26
CA GLY A 9 15.18 -7.43 -14.76
C GLY A 9 14.65 -7.81 -13.38
N LYS A 10 14.85 -9.09 -13.07
CA LYS A 10 14.46 -9.74 -11.81
C LYS A 10 15.63 -9.62 -10.80
N PRO A 11 15.38 -9.22 -9.54
CA PRO A 11 16.38 -9.12 -8.47
C PRO A 11 16.52 -10.38 -7.63
N TYR A 12 15.61 -11.33 -7.83
CA TYR A 12 15.49 -12.57 -7.08
C TYR A 12 16.02 -13.74 -7.92
N PRO A 13 16.40 -14.85 -7.29
CA PRO A 13 16.77 -16.08 -7.98
C PRO A 13 15.65 -16.58 -8.90
N ASP A 14 15.97 -17.45 -9.86
CA ASP A 14 14.93 -18.11 -10.65
C ASP A 14 14.07 -19.01 -9.74
N HIS A 15 12.74 -18.90 -9.85
CA HIS A 15 11.79 -19.73 -9.11
C HIS A 15 11.50 -21.06 -9.81
N GLY A 16 11.87 -21.21 -11.09
CA GLY A 16 11.67 -22.45 -11.84
C GLY A 16 10.21 -22.85 -12.05
N LEU A 17 9.26 -21.97 -11.72
CA LEU A 17 7.82 -22.23 -11.85
C LEU A 17 7.42 -22.26 -13.32
N SER A 18 6.81 -23.37 -13.74
CA SER A 18 6.11 -23.44 -15.01
C SER A 18 4.77 -22.71 -14.94
N LEU A 19 4.15 -22.45 -16.10
CA LEU A 19 2.79 -21.90 -16.16
C LEU A 19 1.76 -22.77 -15.39
N ARG A 20 1.96 -24.09 -15.36
CA ARG A 20 1.11 -25.01 -14.61
C ARG A 20 1.28 -24.82 -13.09
N ASP A 21 2.49 -24.54 -12.62
CA ASP A 21 2.75 -24.31 -11.21
C ASP A 21 2.14 -22.98 -10.75
N TRP A 22 2.22 -21.94 -11.59
CA TRP A 22 1.51 -20.69 -11.36
C TRP A 22 0.01 -20.89 -11.21
N ALA A 23 -0.62 -21.71 -12.06
CA ALA A 23 -2.06 -21.97 -11.98
C ALA A 23 -2.51 -22.56 -10.62
N ARG A 24 -1.61 -23.21 -9.88
CA ARG A 24 -1.87 -23.76 -8.53
C ARG A 24 -1.86 -22.70 -7.43
N ILE A 25 -1.20 -21.56 -7.65
CA ILE A 25 -1.15 -20.46 -6.69
C ILE A 25 -2.49 -19.70 -6.78
N PRO A 26 -3.32 -19.64 -5.72
CA PRO A 26 -4.59 -18.93 -5.80
C PRO A 26 -4.36 -17.43 -6.06
N PRO A 27 -5.17 -16.79 -6.92
CA PRO A 27 -5.06 -15.36 -7.14
C PRO A 27 -5.49 -14.59 -5.89
N ARG A 28 -4.73 -13.55 -5.54
CA ARG A 28 -5.05 -12.64 -4.44
C ARG A 28 -5.07 -11.19 -4.90
N GLN A 29 -5.73 -10.37 -4.09
CA GLN A 29 -5.80 -8.95 -4.32
C GLN A 29 -4.45 -8.28 -4.00
N VAL A 30 -3.94 -7.48 -4.92
CA VAL A 30 -2.73 -6.66 -4.74
C VAL A 30 -3.00 -5.23 -5.20
N ARG A 31 -2.37 -4.24 -4.55
CA ARG A 31 -2.50 -2.85 -4.98
C ARG A 31 -1.42 -2.50 -5.98
N LEU A 32 -1.79 -1.73 -7.01
CA LEU A 32 -0.84 -1.33 -8.05
C LEU A 32 0.29 -0.46 -7.49
N ASP A 33 -0.01 0.40 -6.53
CA ASP A 33 0.97 1.31 -5.92
C ASP A 33 1.96 0.63 -4.96
N GLU A 34 1.77 -0.67 -4.67
CA GLU A 34 2.71 -1.49 -3.89
C GLU A 34 3.68 -2.27 -4.79
N ILE A 35 3.41 -2.31 -6.10
CA ILE A 35 4.12 -3.15 -7.07
C ILE A 35 5.31 -2.42 -7.69
N VAL A 36 6.42 -3.13 -7.85
CA VAL A 36 7.56 -2.74 -8.68
C VAL A 36 7.56 -3.59 -9.96
N THR A 37 7.61 -2.99 -11.14
CA THR A 37 7.68 -3.78 -12.40
C THR A 37 9.10 -4.30 -12.64
N THR A 38 9.21 -5.49 -13.24
CA THR A 38 10.50 -6.06 -13.66
C THR A 38 10.87 -5.74 -15.11
N THR A 39 9.99 -5.07 -15.85
CA THR A 39 10.23 -4.55 -17.19
C THR A 39 9.89 -3.08 -17.28
N LYS A 40 10.60 -2.37 -18.16
CA LYS A 40 10.40 -0.96 -18.49
C LYS A 40 9.55 -0.76 -19.74
N VAL A 41 9.42 -1.79 -20.58
CA VAL A 41 8.83 -1.66 -21.91
C VAL A 41 7.36 -2.05 -21.86
N LEU A 42 6.51 -1.12 -22.31
CA LEU A 42 5.09 -1.33 -22.53
C LEU A 42 4.80 -1.24 -24.02
N GLU A 43 4.30 -2.32 -24.60
CA GLU A 43 3.88 -2.37 -26.00
C GLU A 43 2.45 -1.82 -26.15
N LEU A 44 2.30 -0.68 -26.84
CA LEU A 44 1.01 0.03 -26.95
C LEU A 44 -0.02 -0.73 -27.79
N ASP A 45 0.42 -1.39 -28.85
CA ASP A 45 -0.41 -2.27 -29.69
C ASP A 45 -1.02 -3.40 -28.87
N ARG A 46 -0.23 -4.06 -28.00
CA ARG A 46 -0.73 -5.08 -27.06
C ARG A 46 -1.67 -4.51 -26.00
N LEU A 47 -1.44 -3.28 -25.56
CA LEU A 47 -2.32 -2.61 -24.59
C LEU A 47 -3.71 -2.35 -25.19
N LEU A 48 -3.76 -1.91 -26.44
CA LEU A 48 -4.98 -1.50 -27.16
C LEU A 48 -5.69 -2.66 -27.87
N SER A 49 -5.03 -3.80 -28.09
CA SER A 49 -5.61 -4.95 -28.75
C SER A 49 -6.86 -5.47 -28.04
N GLU A 50 -7.97 -5.53 -28.79
CA GLU A 50 -9.25 -6.15 -28.39
C GLU A 50 -9.16 -7.68 -28.44
N ASP A 51 -8.46 -8.20 -29.44
CA ASP A 51 -8.10 -9.62 -29.62
C ASP A 51 -6.85 -10.01 -28.85
N SER A 52 -6.65 -9.48 -27.64
CA SER A 52 -5.58 -9.93 -26.76
C SER A 52 -5.91 -11.37 -26.35
N THR A 53 -5.66 -12.28 -27.30
CA THR A 53 -5.77 -13.72 -27.21
C THR A 53 -4.78 -14.08 -26.14
N PHE A 54 -5.35 -14.26 -24.96
CA PHE A 54 -4.63 -14.43 -23.74
C PHE A 54 -3.94 -15.80 -23.82
N TYR A 55 -2.69 -15.83 -24.24
CA TYR A 55 -1.88 -17.04 -24.22
C TYR A 55 -1.28 -17.19 -22.83
N GLY A 56 -2.02 -17.81 -21.91
CA GLY A 56 -1.49 -18.13 -20.58
C GLY A 56 -2.52 -18.04 -19.45
N ASP A 57 -2.06 -17.58 -18.29
CA ASP A 57 -2.83 -17.52 -17.05
C ASP A 57 -3.52 -16.17 -16.87
N LEU A 58 -4.86 -16.17 -16.75
CA LEU A 58 -5.73 -14.98 -16.64
C LEU A 58 -5.24 -13.94 -15.63
N PHE A 59 -4.53 -14.38 -14.60
CA PHE A 59 -4.01 -13.55 -13.53
C PHE A 59 -2.54 -13.20 -13.78
N PRO A 60 -2.15 -11.92 -13.70
CA PRO A 60 -0.76 -11.49 -13.58
C PRO A 60 0.05 -12.29 -12.55
N HIS A 61 1.33 -12.46 -12.84
CA HIS A 61 2.28 -13.12 -11.95
C HIS A 61 3.13 -12.09 -11.25
N ALA A 62 3.18 -12.19 -9.92
CA ALA A 62 4.03 -11.35 -9.11
C ALA A 62 4.85 -12.21 -8.14
N VAL A 63 6.02 -11.69 -7.76
CA VAL A 63 6.95 -12.35 -6.84
C VAL A 63 7.19 -11.43 -5.66
N GLN A 64 6.94 -11.93 -4.46
CA GLN A 64 7.30 -11.28 -3.21
C GLN A 64 8.72 -11.71 -2.84
N TRP A 65 9.61 -10.74 -2.69
CA TRP A 65 11.00 -10.96 -2.31
C TRP A 65 11.56 -9.79 -1.53
N GLN A 66 12.15 -10.06 -0.37
CA GLN A 66 12.70 -9.08 0.57
C GLN A 66 11.69 -7.97 0.90
N GLY A 67 10.42 -8.33 1.12
CA GLY A 67 9.35 -7.38 1.46
C GLY A 67 8.89 -6.50 0.29
N VAL A 68 9.32 -6.77 -0.94
CA VAL A 68 8.92 -6.02 -2.13
C VAL A 68 8.16 -6.94 -3.10
N LEU A 69 7.05 -6.42 -3.61
CA LEU A 69 6.23 -7.11 -4.61
C LEU A 69 6.66 -6.71 -6.01
N TYR A 70 7.12 -7.68 -6.79
CA TYR A 70 7.60 -7.49 -8.15
C TYR A 70 6.62 -8.07 -9.17
N LEU A 71 6.16 -7.27 -10.13
CA LEU A 71 5.32 -7.74 -11.23
C LEU A 71 6.18 -8.31 -12.35
N GLU A 72 6.07 -9.62 -12.54
CA GLU A 72 6.85 -10.39 -13.50
C GLU A 72 6.13 -10.55 -14.84
N ASP A 73 4.84 -10.82 -14.80
CA ASP A 73 3.98 -10.92 -15.98
C ASP A 73 2.69 -10.12 -15.81
N GLY A 74 2.10 -9.70 -16.93
CA GLY A 74 0.81 -9.03 -16.95
C GLY A 74 0.88 -7.52 -16.80
N LEU A 75 2.01 -6.89 -17.17
CA LEU A 75 2.17 -5.42 -17.15
C LEU A 75 1.01 -4.71 -17.88
N HIS A 76 0.67 -5.13 -19.11
CA HIS A 76 -0.43 -4.53 -19.86
C HIS A 76 -1.77 -4.64 -19.14
N ARG A 77 -2.01 -5.74 -18.42
CA ARG A 77 -3.24 -5.96 -17.63
C ARG A 77 -3.28 -5.03 -16.42
N ALA A 78 -2.15 -4.86 -15.75
CA ALA A 78 -1.99 -3.93 -14.64
C ALA A 78 -2.23 -2.48 -15.11
N VAL A 79 -1.60 -2.07 -16.21
CA VAL A 79 -1.77 -0.72 -16.79
C VAL A 79 -3.20 -0.50 -17.27
N ARG A 80 -3.83 -1.46 -17.95
CA ARG A 80 -5.24 -1.38 -18.37
C ARG A 80 -6.18 -1.22 -17.16
N SER A 81 -5.88 -1.89 -16.04
CA SER A 81 -6.63 -1.72 -14.78
C SER A 81 -6.48 -0.31 -14.23
N ALA A 82 -5.25 0.23 -14.22
CA ALA A 82 -4.96 1.60 -13.80
C ALA A 82 -5.69 2.64 -14.66
N LEU A 83 -5.69 2.47 -15.99
CA LEU A 83 -6.38 3.36 -16.92
C LEU A 83 -7.92 3.35 -16.74
N ARG A 84 -8.46 2.25 -16.19
CA ARG A 84 -9.87 2.15 -15.81
C ARG A 84 -10.14 2.64 -14.38
N ASN A 85 -9.19 3.37 -13.78
CA ASN A 85 -9.26 3.88 -12.42
C ASN A 85 -9.43 2.78 -11.35
N ARG A 86 -8.91 1.56 -11.61
CA ARG A 86 -8.91 0.44 -10.67
C ARG A 86 -7.52 0.31 -10.05
N PRO A 87 -7.32 0.72 -8.78
CA PRO A 87 -6.01 0.69 -8.12
C PRO A 87 -5.60 -0.71 -7.64
N VAL A 88 -6.44 -1.71 -7.92
CA VAL A 88 -6.33 -3.07 -7.41
C VAL A 88 -6.29 -4.05 -8.59
N LEU A 89 -5.43 -5.06 -8.47
CA LEU A 89 -5.23 -6.13 -9.43
C LEU A 89 -5.38 -7.48 -8.71
N HIS A 90 -6.01 -8.46 -9.35
CA HIS A 90 -5.94 -9.84 -8.89
C HIS A 90 -4.72 -10.48 -9.52
N ALA A 91 -3.74 -10.90 -8.72
CA ALA A 91 -2.50 -11.48 -9.18
C ALA A 91 -2.20 -12.76 -8.40
N ARG A 92 -1.52 -13.70 -9.04
CA ARG A 92 -0.92 -14.84 -8.34
C ARG A 92 0.42 -14.39 -7.83
N VAL A 93 0.68 -14.66 -6.56
CA VAL A 93 1.92 -14.22 -5.94
C VAL A 93 2.70 -15.40 -5.40
N PHE A 94 3.91 -15.57 -5.93
CA PHE A 94 4.89 -16.46 -5.36
C PHE A 94 5.67 -15.74 -4.27
N ASP A 95 5.80 -16.34 -3.09
CA ASP A 95 6.39 -15.70 -1.92
C ASP A 95 7.70 -16.38 -1.51
N TYR A 96 8.83 -15.74 -1.82
CA TYR A 96 10.14 -16.21 -1.39
C TYR A 96 10.38 -15.97 0.11
N ASP A 97 9.77 -14.93 0.67
CA ASP A 97 9.98 -14.57 2.06
C ASP A 97 9.33 -15.62 2.98
N ALA A 98 8.18 -16.17 2.56
CA ALA A 98 7.54 -17.29 3.22
C ALA A 98 8.39 -18.57 3.20
N LEU A 99 9.20 -18.79 2.16
CA LEU A 99 10.11 -19.96 2.07
C LEU A 99 11.37 -19.80 2.93
N ALA A 100 11.81 -18.56 3.17
CA ALA A 100 13.00 -18.26 3.95
C ALA A 100 12.74 -18.26 5.48
N LEU A 101 11.49 -18.16 5.89
CA LEU A 101 11.09 -18.24 7.30
C LEU A 101 11.06 -19.71 7.76
N PRO A 102 11.67 -20.04 8.92
CA PRO A 102 11.43 -21.34 9.54
C PRO A 102 9.93 -21.47 9.88
N PRO A 103 9.34 -22.66 9.74
CA PRO A 103 7.90 -22.88 9.93
C PRO A 103 7.37 -22.43 11.30
N ASP A 104 8.26 -22.35 12.30
CA ASP A 104 7.92 -21.97 13.67
C ASP A 104 7.78 -20.44 13.85
N ALA A 105 8.25 -19.62 12.90
CA ALA A 105 8.21 -18.16 12.99
C ALA A 105 6.86 -17.55 12.59
N GLU A 106 5.99 -18.27 11.86
CA GLU A 106 4.65 -17.79 11.55
C GLU A 106 3.71 -17.76 12.76
N ALA A 107 4.00 -18.58 13.79
CA ALA A 107 3.21 -18.65 15.01
C ALA A 107 3.31 -17.39 15.90
N GLU A 108 4.35 -16.56 15.69
CA GLU A 108 4.57 -15.33 16.45
C GLU A 108 4.14 -14.06 15.71
N ARG A 109 3.57 -14.15 14.50
CA ARG A 109 2.99 -12.95 13.88
C ARG A 109 1.78 -12.51 14.71
N PRO A 110 1.78 -11.32 15.34
CA PRO A 110 0.55 -10.80 15.90
C PRO A 110 -0.42 -10.68 14.73
N ALA A 111 -1.51 -11.45 14.77
CA ALA A 111 -2.64 -11.28 13.89
C ALA A 111 -2.91 -9.79 13.80
N SER A 112 -2.90 -9.22 12.59
CA SER A 112 -3.14 -7.80 12.34
C SER A 112 -4.37 -7.39 13.15
N GLY A 113 -4.07 -6.79 14.29
CA GLY A 113 -5.00 -6.64 15.38
C GLY A 113 -5.94 -5.52 15.00
N LYS A 114 -7.22 -5.85 14.97
CA LYS A 114 -8.33 -4.92 15.21
C LYS A 114 -7.83 -3.75 16.06
N LEU A 115 -7.87 -2.54 15.50
CA LEU A 115 -7.56 -1.30 16.22
C LEU A 115 -8.29 -1.36 17.57
N PRO A 116 -7.60 -1.23 18.73
CA PRO A 116 -8.30 -1.15 20.00
C PRO A 116 -9.24 0.06 19.96
N PRO A 117 -10.44 -0.01 20.58
CA PRO A 117 -11.28 1.18 20.68
C PRO A 117 -10.45 2.24 21.40
N ALA A 118 -10.39 3.45 20.82
CA ALA A 118 -9.70 4.58 21.39
C ALA A 118 -10.10 4.71 22.87
N GLY A 119 -9.12 4.52 23.75
CA GLY A 119 -9.28 4.82 25.17
C GLY A 119 -9.69 6.29 25.30
N GLU A 120 -10.68 6.52 26.16
CA GLU A 120 -11.16 7.85 26.53
C GLU A 120 -9.99 8.82 26.76
N PRO A 121 -10.03 10.04 26.20
CA PRO A 121 -8.99 11.02 26.48
C PRO A 121 -8.99 11.34 27.98
N PRO A 122 -7.82 11.45 28.64
CA PRO A 122 -7.79 11.85 30.04
C PRO A 122 -8.39 13.24 30.19
N ALA A 123 -9.22 13.41 31.22
CA ALA A 123 -9.87 14.65 31.57
C ALA A 123 -8.83 15.77 31.72
N SER A 124 -8.97 16.81 30.90
CA SER A 124 -8.26 18.07 31.07
C SER A 124 -8.63 18.68 32.42
N GLU A 125 -7.64 18.83 33.31
CA GLU A 125 -7.79 19.55 34.57
C GLU A 125 -8.28 21.00 34.30
N PRO A 126 -9.20 21.53 35.14
CA PRO A 126 -9.70 22.87 34.94
C PRO A 126 -8.61 23.91 35.26
N PHE A 127 -8.36 24.80 34.31
CA PHE A 127 -7.57 26.02 34.51
C PHE A 127 -8.14 26.82 35.71
N PRO A 128 -7.31 27.27 36.66
CA PRO A 128 -7.78 28.16 37.71
C PRO A 128 -8.16 29.53 37.12
N PRO A 129 -9.23 30.19 37.62
CA PRO A 129 -9.62 31.51 37.15
C PRO A 129 -8.56 32.56 37.54
N PRO A 130 -8.35 33.61 36.72
CA PRO A 130 -7.42 34.68 37.07
C PRO A 130 -7.96 35.52 38.22
N ASP A 131 -7.08 35.75 39.20
CA ASP A 131 -7.30 36.61 40.37
C ASP A 131 -7.74 38.02 39.96
N ALA A 132 -8.96 38.40 40.32
CA ALA A 132 -9.46 39.76 40.20
C ALA A 132 -9.15 40.53 41.49
N SER A 133 -7.88 40.90 41.68
CA SER A 133 -7.52 41.87 42.72
C SER A 133 -7.79 43.30 42.24
N ALA A 134 -8.93 43.82 42.70
CA ALA A 134 -9.11 45.15 43.29
C ALA A 134 -8.32 46.34 42.72
N GLY A 135 -9.06 47.22 42.04
CA GLY A 135 -9.34 48.55 42.56
C GLY A 135 -8.27 49.63 42.41
N ARG A 136 -8.59 50.66 41.60
CA ARG A 136 -8.41 52.05 42.03
C ARG A 136 -9.41 52.98 41.34
N HIS A 137 -10.26 53.55 42.20
CA HIS A 137 -11.14 54.67 41.97
C HIS A 137 -10.38 56.01 41.80
N ARG A 138 -11.16 56.97 41.28
CA ARG A 138 -11.03 58.45 41.26
C ARG A 138 -10.57 59.00 39.91
N SER A 139 -11.47 59.58 39.12
CA SER A 139 -12.10 60.91 39.32
C SER A 139 -11.02 61.97 39.47
N ASP A 140 -10.80 62.76 38.43
CA ASP A 140 -11.17 64.17 38.48
C ASP A 140 -11.12 64.81 37.09
N GLU A 141 -12.18 65.56 36.84
CA GLU A 141 -12.44 66.47 35.75
C GLU A 141 -11.88 67.84 36.15
N VAL A 142 -11.04 68.47 35.31
CA VAL A 142 -11.01 69.94 35.14
C VAL A 142 -10.47 70.26 33.73
N ASP A 143 -11.30 70.94 32.95
CA ASP A 143 -11.08 71.51 31.60
C ASP A 143 -10.21 72.80 31.67
N PRO A 144 -9.66 73.35 30.56
CA PRO A 144 -8.77 74.50 30.60
C PRO A 144 -9.54 75.83 30.59
N GLY A 145 -9.15 76.78 31.45
CA GLY A 145 -9.67 78.17 31.43
C GLY A 145 -9.61 78.86 32.76
#